data_AF-A0A2V6DF35-F1
#
_entry.id   AF-A0A2V6DF35-F1
#
_cell.length_a   1.000
_cell.length_b   1.000
_cell.length_c   1.000
_cell.angle_alpha   90.00
_cell.angle_beta   90.00
_cell.angle_gamma   90.00
#
_symmetry.space_group_name_H-M   'P 1'
#
loop_
_entity.id
_entity.type
_entity.pdbx_description
1 polymer ?
#
loop_
_entity_poly.entity_id
_entity_poly.type
_entity_poly.pdbx_seq_one_letter_code
_entity_poly.pdbx_strand_id
1 'polypeptide(L)'
;MQSQAQRDLLQKRPEALPAALPPSTLQRTLAIIMGGGAGTRLFPLTKDRAKPAVPLGGKYRIVDIPISNCLNSGLRSIYVLTQFNSMSLHRHIQASYKFDNFSRSFVDILAAQQTPTGSQWYQGTADAVRQNMRYFLERPYDYYLILSGD
;
A
#
# COMPACT_ATOMS: atom_id res chain seq x y z
N MET A 1 22.24 11.54 2.27
CA MET A 1 23.02 10.90 1.20
C MET A 1 22.26 9.66 0.75
N GLN A 2 21.61 9.66 -0.41
CA GLN A 2 21.03 8.43 -0.97
C GLN A 2 22.18 7.48 -1.31
N SER A 3 22.10 6.21 -0.89
CA SER A 3 23.17 5.24 -1.14
C SER A 3 23.30 4.98 -2.64
N GLN A 4 24.52 4.67 -3.08
CA GLN A 4 24.87 4.45 -4.48
C GLN A 4 23.99 3.36 -5.14
N ALA A 5 23.64 2.32 -4.37
CA ALA A 5 22.71 1.26 -4.78
C ALA A 5 21.30 1.77 -5.12
N GLN A 6 20.83 2.81 -4.42
CA GLN A 6 19.50 3.38 -4.62
C GLN A 6 19.41 4.20 -5.93
N ARG A 7 20.54 4.75 -6.39
CA ARG A 7 20.66 5.45 -7.66
C ARG A 7 20.73 4.47 -8.83
N ASP A 8 21.48 3.39 -8.68
CA ASP A 8 21.66 2.39 -9.73
C ASP A 8 20.35 1.64 -10.07
N LEU A 9 19.49 1.38 -9.07
CA LEU A 9 18.17 0.76 -9.26
C LEU A 9 17.19 1.63 -10.06
N LEU A 10 17.25 2.96 -9.90
CA LEU A 10 16.40 3.91 -10.62
C LEU A 10 16.86 4.15 -12.07
N GLN A 11 18.11 3.83 -12.38
CA GLN A 11 18.75 4.16 -13.65
C GLN A 11 18.77 2.99 -14.65
N LYS A 12 18.35 1.79 -14.21
CA LYS A 12 18.16 0.63 -15.07
C LYS A 12 16.96 0.88 -15.99
N ARG A 13 17.21 1.05 -17.30
CA ARG A 13 16.14 1.12 -18.31
C ARG A 13 15.26 -0.13 -18.18
N PRO A 14 13.93 -0.01 -18.20
CA PRO A 14 13.08 -1.18 -18.26
C PRO A 14 13.37 -1.88 -19.59
N GLU A 15 13.87 -3.12 -19.53
CA GLU A 15 13.79 -4.03 -20.67
C GLU A 15 12.31 -4.12 -21.09
N ALA A 16 12.05 -4.18 -22.40
CA ALA A 16 10.69 -4.18 -22.92
C ALA A 16 9.86 -5.27 -22.23
N LEU A 17 8.71 -4.89 -21.69
CA LEU A 17 7.80 -5.83 -21.03
C LEU A 17 7.46 -6.97 -22.00
N PRO A 18 7.66 -8.24 -21.61
CA PRO A 18 7.31 -9.36 -22.46
C PRO A 18 5.81 -9.36 -22.75
N ALA A 19 5.42 -9.84 -23.94
CA ALA A 19 4.01 -9.88 -24.37
C ALA A 19 3.09 -10.67 -23.41
N ALA A 20 3.66 -11.57 -22.62
CA ALA A 20 3.01 -12.25 -21.51
C ALA A 20 3.92 -12.22 -20.27
N LEU A 21 3.34 -12.00 -19.11
CA LEU A 21 4.05 -11.99 -17.84
C LEU A 21 4.57 -13.40 -17.50
N PRO A 22 5.82 -13.55 -17.01
CA PRO A 22 6.39 -14.85 -16.73
C PRO A 22 5.62 -15.61 -15.63
N PRO A 23 5.61 -16.96 -15.68
CA PRO A 23 5.11 -17.76 -14.56
C PRO A 23 5.90 -17.40 -13.29
N SER A 24 5.20 -17.22 -12.16
CA SER A 24 5.66 -16.61 -10.88
C SER A 24 5.56 -15.08 -10.73
N THR A 25 5.08 -14.35 -11.75
CA THR A 25 4.92 -12.88 -11.65
C THR A 25 4.17 -12.43 -10.40
N LEU A 26 3.11 -13.15 -10.02
CA LEU A 26 2.30 -12.84 -8.84
C LEU A 26 3.11 -12.86 -7.54
N GLN A 27 4.10 -13.74 -7.40
CA GLN A 27 4.97 -13.82 -6.22
C GLN A 27 6.04 -12.72 -6.21
N ARG A 28 6.32 -12.14 -7.38
CA ARG A 28 7.31 -11.08 -7.60
C ARG A 28 6.67 -9.69 -7.73
N THR A 29 5.38 -9.58 -7.40
CA THR A 29 4.60 -8.35 -7.48
C THR A 29 4.26 -7.83 -6.08
N LEU A 30 4.54 -6.55 -5.82
CA LEU A 30 4.08 -5.82 -4.64
C LEU A 30 2.81 -5.04 -4.97
N ALA A 31 1.74 -5.27 -4.21
CA ALA A 31 0.54 -4.43 -4.31
C ALA A 31 0.64 -3.23 -3.37
N ILE A 32 0.32 -2.04 -3.88
CA ILE A 32 0.31 -0.78 -3.15
C ILE A 32 -1.09 -0.19 -3.29
N ILE A 33 -1.84 -0.19 -2.19
CA ILE A 33 -3.20 0.33 -2.11
C ILE A 33 -3.15 1.76 -1.57
N MET A 34 -3.61 2.71 -2.37
CA MET A 34 -3.64 4.13 -2.05
C MET A 34 -4.91 4.44 -1.28
N GLY A 35 -4.82 4.54 0.05
CA GLY A 35 -5.95 4.78 0.94
C GLY A 35 -6.49 6.23 0.94
N GLY A 36 -6.05 7.07 0.02
CA GLY A 36 -6.57 8.41 -0.18
C GLY A 36 -6.23 9.41 0.94
N GLY A 37 -6.71 10.64 0.74
CA GLY A 37 -6.54 11.77 1.67
C GLY A 37 -7.70 11.90 2.66
N ALA A 38 -8.02 13.13 3.06
CA ALA A 38 -8.99 13.44 4.12
C ALA A 38 -10.43 12.94 3.88
N GLY A 39 -10.79 12.55 2.65
CA GLY A 39 -12.09 11.94 2.35
C GLY A 39 -13.28 12.87 2.61
N THR A 40 -13.17 14.15 2.24
CA THR A 40 -14.17 15.20 2.50
C THR A 40 -15.54 14.90 1.90
N ARG A 41 -15.60 14.20 0.76
CA ARG A 41 -16.85 13.80 0.08
C ARG A 41 -17.67 12.76 0.85
N LEU A 42 -17.04 12.02 1.76
CA LEU A 42 -17.70 11.03 2.61
C LEU A 42 -17.93 11.54 4.02
N PHE A 43 -17.73 12.84 4.27
CA PHE A 43 -18.12 13.43 5.54
C PHE A 43 -19.64 13.24 5.76
N PRO A 44 -20.10 12.85 6.97
CA PRO A 44 -19.36 12.75 8.24
C PRO A 44 -18.69 11.39 8.52
N LEU A 45 -18.79 10.41 7.62
CA LEU A 45 -18.26 9.05 7.84
C LEU A 45 -16.75 9.00 8.05
N THR A 46 -16.02 10.00 7.55
CA THR A 46 -14.56 10.15 7.62
C THR A 46 -14.08 11.05 8.76
N LYS A 47 -14.99 11.54 9.63
CA LYS A 47 -14.65 12.45 10.74
C LYS A 47 -13.56 11.87 11.65
N ASP A 48 -13.76 10.64 12.12
CA ASP A 48 -12.90 9.99 13.12
C ASP A 48 -12.14 8.76 12.55
N ARG A 49 -12.12 8.59 11.22
CA ARG A 49 -11.50 7.43 10.57
C ARG A 49 -10.99 7.77 9.17
N ALA A 50 -9.97 7.03 8.74
CA ALA A 50 -9.49 7.09 7.36
C ALA A 50 -10.60 6.71 6.36
N LYS A 51 -10.57 7.27 5.14
CA LYS A 51 -11.49 6.89 4.05
C LYS A 51 -11.56 5.36 3.81
N PRO A 52 -10.44 4.60 3.81
CA PRO A 52 -10.48 3.16 3.59
C PRO A 52 -11.11 2.39 4.76
N ALA A 53 -11.18 2.99 5.95
CA ALA A 53 -11.75 2.40 7.16
C ALA A 53 -13.27 2.62 7.28
N VAL A 54 -13.89 3.32 6.32
CA VAL A 54 -15.33 3.51 6.27
C VAL A 54 -16.02 2.14 6.13
N PRO A 55 -17.04 1.84 6.96
CA PRO A 55 -17.75 0.57 6.87
C PRO A 55 -18.50 0.41 5.55
N LEU A 56 -18.52 -0.82 5.04
CA LEU A 56 -19.21 -1.23 3.82
C LEU A 56 -19.93 -2.55 4.09
N GLY A 57 -21.19 -2.67 3.65
CA GLY A 57 -21.93 -3.95 3.73
C GLY A 57 -22.06 -4.54 5.14
N GLY A 58 -22.09 -3.69 6.17
CA GLY A 58 -22.28 -4.07 7.58
C GLY A 58 -21.02 -4.63 8.28
N LYS A 59 -20.28 -5.53 7.64
CA LYS A 59 -19.13 -6.23 8.26
C LYS A 59 -17.77 -5.87 7.66
N TYR A 60 -17.75 -5.24 6.48
CA TYR A 60 -16.53 -4.93 5.75
C TYR A 60 -16.18 -3.45 5.87
N ARG A 61 -15.01 -3.11 5.34
CA ARG A 61 -14.54 -1.75 5.09
C ARG A 61 -14.19 -1.59 3.63
N ILE A 62 -14.15 -0.35 3.13
CA ILE A 62 -13.84 -0.08 1.72
C ILE A 62 -12.51 -0.72 1.30
N VAL A 63 -11.50 -0.67 2.17
CA VAL A 63 -10.17 -1.28 1.93
C VAL A 63 -10.22 -2.80 1.67
N ASP A 64 -11.29 -3.49 2.09
CA ASP A 64 -11.39 -4.93 1.95
C ASP A 64 -11.57 -5.34 0.49
N ILE A 65 -12.14 -4.47 -0.34
CA ILE A 65 -12.33 -4.73 -1.78
C ILE A 65 -10.96 -4.93 -2.48
N PRO A 66 -10.05 -3.95 -2.49
CA PRO A 66 -8.76 -4.11 -3.16
C PRO A 66 -7.89 -5.18 -2.49
N ILE A 67 -7.93 -5.34 -1.15
CA ILE A 67 -7.17 -6.40 -0.48
C ILE A 67 -7.68 -7.77 -0.91
N SER A 68 -9.00 -8.00 -0.91
CA SER A 68 -9.58 -9.28 -1.31
C SER A 68 -9.29 -9.59 -2.78
N ASN A 69 -9.33 -8.58 -3.65
CA ASN A 69 -8.95 -8.74 -5.06
C ASN A 69 -7.49 -9.17 -5.21
N CYS A 70 -6.56 -8.56 -4.48
CA CYS A 70 -5.16 -8.98 -4.46
C CYS A 70 -5.02 -10.42 -3.99
N LEU A 71 -5.62 -10.77 -2.84
CA LEU A 71 -5.50 -12.11 -2.27
C LEU A 71 -6.10 -13.20 -3.16
N ASN A 72 -7.27 -12.95 -3.75
CA ASN A 72 -7.92 -13.86 -4.69
C ASN A 72 -7.13 -14.00 -6.00
N SER A 73 -6.35 -12.98 -6.37
CA SER A 73 -5.43 -13.03 -7.50
C SER A 73 -4.07 -13.63 -7.16
N GLY A 74 -3.86 -14.12 -5.92
CA GLY A 74 -2.58 -14.69 -5.47
C GLY A 74 -1.51 -13.66 -5.07
N LEU A 75 -1.84 -12.37 -5.04
CA LEU A 75 -0.97 -11.29 -4.58
C LEU A 75 -1.05 -11.20 -3.05
N ARG A 76 0.05 -11.54 -2.37
CA ARG A 76 0.09 -11.67 -0.91
C ARG A 76 1.03 -10.71 -0.21
N SER A 77 1.68 -9.83 -0.97
CA SER A 77 2.54 -8.77 -0.47
C SER A 77 1.85 -7.44 -0.73
N ILE A 78 1.27 -6.84 0.30
CA ILE A 78 0.35 -5.71 0.17
C ILE A 78 0.73 -4.61 1.16
N TYR A 79 0.97 -3.40 0.66
CA TYR A 79 1.01 -2.18 1.48
C TYR A 79 -0.26 -1.36 1.27
N VAL A 80 -0.79 -0.81 2.37
CA VAL A 80 -1.89 0.14 2.36
C VAL A 80 -1.37 1.49 2.84
N LEU A 81 -1.35 2.48 1.95
CA LEU A 81 -0.89 3.83 2.27
C LEU A 81 -2.04 4.65 2.82
N THR A 82 -1.85 5.33 3.95
CA THR A 82 -2.86 6.21 4.54
C THR A 82 -2.23 7.44 5.16
N GLN A 83 -2.95 8.56 5.20
CA GLN A 83 -2.47 9.81 5.78
C GLN A 83 -3.12 10.17 7.11
N PHE A 84 -4.33 9.64 7.37
CA PHE A 84 -5.21 10.14 8.44
C PHE A 84 -5.78 9.01 9.27
N ASN A 85 -6.02 9.26 10.56
CA ASN A 85 -6.88 8.46 11.44
C ASN A 85 -6.74 6.94 11.25
N SER A 86 -5.48 6.47 11.21
CA SER A 86 -5.11 5.11 10.80
C SER A 86 -5.36 4.04 11.85
N MET A 87 -5.61 4.40 13.12
CA MET A 87 -5.76 3.44 14.21
C MET A 87 -6.88 2.41 13.96
N SER A 88 -8.05 2.87 13.51
CA SER A 88 -9.19 1.98 13.23
C SER A 88 -8.92 1.06 12.03
N LEU A 89 -8.22 1.58 11.02
CA LEU A 89 -7.73 0.82 9.87
C LEU A 89 -6.71 -0.24 10.30
N HIS A 90 -5.76 0.14 11.16
CA HIS A 90 -4.71 -0.74 11.65
C HIS A 90 -5.27 -1.92 12.43
N ARG A 91 -6.18 -1.64 13.35
CA ARG A 91 -6.90 -2.69 14.09
C ARG A 91 -7.68 -3.62 13.17
N HIS A 92 -8.31 -3.09 12.11
CA HIS A 92 -9.02 -3.91 11.11
C HIS A 92 -8.10 -4.91 10.44
N ILE A 93 -7.00 -4.40 9.90
CA ILE A 93 -6.08 -5.19 9.07
C ILE A 93 -5.41 -6.27 9.91
N GLN A 94 -4.90 -5.92 11.09
CA GLN A 94 -4.29 -6.89 12.00
C GLN A 94 -5.27 -7.96 12.49
N ALA A 95 -6.56 -7.63 12.63
CA ALA A 95 -7.57 -8.60 13.03
C ALA A 95 -7.99 -9.52 11.87
N SER A 96 -8.08 -8.98 10.66
CA SER A 96 -8.71 -9.67 9.51
C SER A 96 -7.72 -10.43 8.63
N TYR A 97 -6.49 -9.93 8.49
CA TYR A 97 -5.51 -10.44 7.52
C TYR A 97 -4.26 -10.98 8.22
N LYS A 98 -4.44 -12.12 8.92
CA LYS A 98 -3.34 -12.85 9.56
C LYS A 98 -2.79 -13.90 8.60
N PHE A 99 -1.50 -13.83 8.34
CA PHE A 99 -0.78 -14.84 7.56
C PHE A 99 -0.01 -15.78 8.48
N ASP A 100 0.32 -16.95 7.95
CA ASP A 100 1.20 -17.89 8.63
C ASP A 100 2.61 -17.30 8.79
N ASN A 101 3.23 -17.54 9.94
CA ASN A 101 4.54 -17.04 10.34
C ASN A 101 5.67 -17.50 9.40
N PHE A 102 5.47 -18.59 8.69
CA PHE A 102 6.45 -19.13 7.74
C PHE A 102 6.34 -18.52 6.34
N SER A 103 5.25 -17.82 6.04
CA SER A 103 5.05 -17.20 4.74
C SER A 103 5.63 -15.79 4.70
N ARG A 104 6.20 -15.38 3.56
CA ARG A 104 6.66 -14.00 3.34
C ARG A 104 5.51 -13.00 3.05
N SER A 105 4.27 -13.46 3.20
CA SER A 105 3.03 -12.71 2.93
C SER A 105 2.75 -11.68 4.02
N PHE A 106 2.23 -10.51 3.64
CA PHE A 106 1.82 -9.49 4.59
C PHE A 106 0.77 -8.55 3.99
N VAL A 107 0.00 -7.93 4.88
CA VAL A 107 -0.83 -6.76 4.60
C VAL A 107 -0.48 -5.73 5.66
N ASP A 108 0.34 -4.75 5.30
CA ASP A 108 0.85 -3.75 6.23
C ASP A 108 0.38 -2.35 5.85
N ILE A 109 0.23 -1.50 6.87
CA ILE A 109 -0.19 -0.11 6.67
C ILE A 109 1.02 0.80 6.80
N LEU A 110 1.23 1.62 5.78
CA LEU A 110 2.19 2.71 5.80
C LEU A 110 1.43 4.02 6.01
N ALA A 111 1.42 4.49 7.26
CA ALA A 111 0.84 5.77 7.60
C ALA A 111 1.86 6.90 7.35
N ALA A 112 1.40 8.04 6.83
CA ALA A 112 2.21 9.25 6.80
C ALA A 112 2.68 9.59 8.23
N GLN A 113 4.00 9.65 8.43
CA GLN A 113 4.59 9.99 9.73
C GLN A 113 4.96 11.47 9.73
N GLN A 114 4.72 12.16 10.85
CA GLN A 114 5.41 13.43 11.08
C GLN A 114 6.89 13.13 11.29
N THR A 115 7.75 13.65 10.42
CA THR A 115 9.20 13.57 10.62
C THR A 115 9.68 14.68 11.55
N PRO A 116 10.78 14.49 12.31
CA PRO A 116 11.35 15.54 13.17
C PRO A 116 11.73 16.82 12.41
N THR A 117 12.00 16.71 11.10
CA THR A 117 12.35 17.82 10.19
C THR A 117 11.12 18.49 9.54
N GLY A 118 9.90 18.09 9.91
CA GLY A 118 8.66 18.75 9.49
C GLY A 118 7.46 17.82 9.25
N SER A 119 6.28 18.42 9.30
CA SER A 119 4.95 17.82 9.09
C SER A 119 4.64 17.53 7.61
N GLN A 120 5.46 16.73 6.93
CA GLN A 120 5.24 16.48 5.50
C GLN A 120 4.21 15.37 5.29
N TRP A 121 2.94 15.74 5.42
CA TRP A 121 1.84 14.95 4.87
C TRP A 121 2.11 14.72 3.38
N TYR A 122 1.63 13.61 2.80
CA TYR A 122 1.88 13.42 1.37
C TYR A 122 1.21 14.54 0.58
N GLN A 123 1.98 15.16 -0.31
CA GLN A 123 1.51 16.24 -1.19
C GLN A 123 0.58 15.72 -2.30
N GLY A 124 0.51 14.39 -2.45
CA GLY A 124 -0.38 13.70 -3.37
C GLY A 124 -0.08 12.20 -3.41
N THR A 125 -0.76 11.48 -4.31
CA THR A 125 -0.64 10.02 -4.48
C THR A 125 0.77 9.60 -4.88
N ALA A 126 1.39 10.29 -5.84
CA ALA A 126 2.76 9.99 -6.25
C ALA A 126 3.78 10.29 -5.15
N ASP A 127 3.55 11.36 -4.38
CA ASP A 127 4.39 11.71 -3.24
C ASP A 127 4.30 10.67 -2.13
N ALA A 128 3.12 10.10 -1.90
CA ALA A 128 2.91 9.00 -0.96
C ALA A 128 3.75 7.77 -1.32
N VAL A 129 3.80 7.41 -2.61
CA VAL A 129 4.65 6.32 -3.10
C VAL A 129 6.13 6.67 -2.92
N ARG A 130 6.55 7.89 -3.33
CA ARG A 130 7.93 8.37 -3.25
C ARG A 130 8.47 8.36 -1.81
N GLN A 131 7.71 8.88 -0.85
CA GLN A 131 8.12 8.94 0.55
C GLN A 131 8.30 7.54 1.18
N ASN A 132 7.53 6.55 0.73
CA ASN A 132 7.58 5.18 1.22
C ASN A 132 8.51 4.26 0.42
N MET A 133 9.22 4.79 -0.58
CA MET A 133 10.05 3.98 -1.49
C MET A 133 11.10 3.13 -0.77
N ARG A 134 11.60 3.57 0.39
CA ARG A 134 12.53 2.77 1.21
C ARG A 134 11.97 1.39 1.57
N TYR A 135 10.69 1.31 1.94
CA TYR A 135 10.04 0.06 2.33
C TYR A 135 9.80 -0.86 1.13
N PHE A 136 9.52 -0.26 -0.03
CA PHE A 136 9.28 -0.99 -1.28
C PHE A 136 10.54 -1.64 -1.86
N LEU A 137 11.71 -1.09 -1.50
CA LEU A 137 13.02 -1.55 -1.96
C LEU A 137 13.70 -2.52 -0.98
N GLU A 138 13.14 -2.76 0.21
CA GLU A 138 13.66 -3.75 1.17
C GLU A 138 13.61 -5.19 0.63
N ARG A 139 12.72 -5.44 -0.33
CA ARG A 139 12.55 -6.76 -0.97
C ARG A 139 12.63 -6.61 -2.49
N PRO A 140 13.23 -7.58 -3.20
CA PRO A 140 13.40 -7.52 -4.65
C PRO A 140 12.10 -7.93 -5.38
N TYR A 141 11.13 -7.02 -5.42
CA TYR A 141 9.97 -7.13 -6.30
C TYR A 141 10.31 -6.59 -7.70
N ASP A 142 9.76 -7.22 -8.73
CA ASP A 142 9.93 -6.78 -10.12
C ASP A 142 8.79 -5.89 -10.58
N TYR A 143 7.61 -6.10 -10.02
CA TYR A 143 6.38 -5.45 -10.43
C TYR A 143 5.72 -4.76 -9.25
N TYR A 144 5.12 -3.60 -9.51
CA TYR A 144 4.37 -2.83 -8.54
C TYR A 144 2.97 -2.59 -9.07
N LEU A 145 1.96 -3.14 -8.38
CA LEU A 145 0.56 -2.93 -8.70
C LEU A 145 0.02 -1.79 -7.83
N ILE A 146 -0.33 -0.66 -8.44
CA ILE A 146 -0.94 0.47 -7.74
C ILE A 146 -2.47 0.38 -7.85
N LEU A 147 -3.15 0.35 -6.71
CA LEU A 147 -4.62 0.31 -6.63
C LEU A 147 -5.14 1.51 -5.84
N SER A 148 -6.34 2.00 -6.19
CA SER A 148 -7.08 2.90 -5.30
C SER A 148 -7.74 2.08 -4.18
N GLY A 149 -7.76 2.65 -2.98
CA GLY A 149 -8.32 2.05 -1.78
C GLY A 149 -9.70 2.57 -1.41
N ASP A 150 -10.37 3.30 -2.31
CA ASP A 150 -11.40 4.28 -1.93
C ASP A 150 -12.41 4.69 -3.02
#